data_AF-A0A6M1ZJW1-F1
#
_entry.id   AF-A0A6M1ZJW1-F1
#
_cell.length_a   1.000
_cell.length_b   1.000
_cell.length_c   1.000
_cell.angle_alpha   90.00
_cell.angle_beta   90.00
_cell.angle_gamma   90.00
#
_symmetry.space_group_name_H-M   'P 1'
#
loop_
_entity.id
_entity.type
_entity.pdbx_description
1 polymer ?
#
loop_
_entity_poly.entity_id
_entity_poly.type
_entity_poly.pdbx_seq_one_letter_code
_entity_poly.pdbx_strand_id
1 'polypeptide(L)'
;LTGNQIRFIRTWLGLTQSEFGKLFGVTHPAVVKWEKKRNSVAKINLTTQRDLRLWMLDQLLTRDEDFRKAFKIVHKTKYATKISLIKFDVPIDLVAV
;
A
#
# COMPACT_ATOMS: atom_id res chain seq x y z
N LEU A 1 1.48 -5.65 -9.39
CA LEU A 1 0.22 -5.04 -8.92
C LEU A 1 -0.84 -5.21 -10.01
N THR A 2 -2.03 -5.66 -9.64
CA THR A 2 -3.20 -5.72 -10.52
C THR A 2 -3.85 -4.33 -10.62
N GLY A 3 -4.72 -4.12 -11.61
CA GLY A 3 -5.47 -2.87 -11.74
C GLY A 3 -6.32 -2.53 -10.51
N ASN A 4 -6.96 -3.52 -9.91
CA ASN A 4 -7.76 -3.37 -8.69
C ASN A 4 -6.89 -3.00 -7.47
N GLN A 5 -5.69 -3.59 -7.34
CA GLN A 5 -4.74 -3.21 -6.29
C GLN A 5 -4.30 -1.75 -6.43
N ILE A 6 -4.03 -1.30 -7.65
CA ILE A 6 -3.64 0.10 -7.91
C ILE A 6 -4.79 1.05 -7.57
N ARG A 7 -6.01 0.71 -8.00
CA ARG A 7 -7.20 1.48 -7.67
C ARG A 7 -7.40 1.57 -6.17
N PHE A 8 -7.30 0.44 -5.46
CA PHE A 8 -7.42 0.38 -4.00
C PHE A 8 -6.42 1.31 -3.31
N ILE A 9 -5.14 1.20 -3.66
CA ILE A 9 -4.08 2.05 -3.10
C ILE A 9 -4.42 3.52 -3.35
N ARG A 10 -4.72 3.90 -4.60
CA ARG A 10 -5.08 5.27 -4.93
C ARG A 10 -6.27 5.79 -4.11
N THR A 11 -7.34 4.98 -3.99
CA THR A 11 -8.54 5.38 -3.24
C THR A 11 -8.31 5.46 -1.75
N TRP A 12 -7.50 4.56 -1.17
CA TRP A 12 -7.09 4.60 0.23
C TRP A 12 -6.32 5.89 0.59
N LEU A 13 -5.66 6.48 -0.41
CA LEU A 13 -4.96 7.75 -0.28
C LEU A 13 -5.84 8.97 -0.52
N GLY A 14 -7.08 8.77 -0.96
CA GLY A 14 -8.00 9.86 -1.31
C GLY A 14 -7.60 10.62 -2.58
N LEU A 15 -6.80 10.01 -3.48
CA LEU A 15 -6.27 10.69 -4.66
C LEU A 15 -7.09 10.46 -5.93
N THR A 16 -7.18 11.47 -6.78
CA THR A 16 -7.65 11.33 -8.17
C THR A 16 -6.61 10.58 -9.02
N GLN A 17 -7.02 10.06 -10.18
CA GLN A 17 -6.09 9.40 -11.11
C GLN A 17 -5.00 10.34 -11.61
N SER A 18 -5.31 11.65 -11.73
CA SER A 18 -4.36 12.68 -12.15
C SER A 18 -3.32 12.96 -11.07
N GLU A 19 -3.73 13.12 -9.82
CA GLU A 19 -2.82 13.33 -8.69
C GLU A 19 -1.94 12.10 -8.44
N PHE A 20 -2.53 10.91 -8.50
CA PHE A 20 -1.79 9.66 -8.39
C PHE A 20 -0.75 9.51 -9.50
N GLY A 21 -1.08 9.92 -10.73
CA GLY A 21 -0.13 9.92 -11.83
C GLY A 21 1.04 10.88 -11.59
N LYS A 22 0.75 12.09 -11.11
CA LYS A 22 1.77 13.09 -10.77
C LYS A 22 2.78 12.59 -9.72
N LEU A 23 2.33 11.84 -8.71
CA LEU A 23 3.23 11.27 -7.68
C LEU A 23 4.35 10.41 -8.28
N PHE A 24 4.06 9.68 -9.36
CA PHE A 24 5.00 8.73 -9.97
C PHE A 24 5.52 9.18 -11.34
N GLY A 25 5.33 10.47 -11.68
CA GLY A 25 5.78 11.03 -12.96
C GLY A 25 5.08 10.42 -14.18
N VAL A 26 3.85 9.93 -14.04
CA VAL A 26 3.07 9.35 -15.15
C VAL A 26 1.82 10.14 -15.46
N THR A 27 1.30 9.97 -16.67
CA THR A 27 0.11 10.69 -17.13
C THR A 27 -1.16 10.06 -16.58
N HIS A 28 -2.22 10.87 -16.43
CA HIS A 28 -3.56 10.40 -16.06
C HIS A 28 -4.05 9.20 -16.91
N PRO A 29 -3.93 9.22 -18.26
CA PRO A 29 -4.31 8.07 -19.09
C PRO A 29 -3.55 6.78 -18.79
N ALA A 30 -2.28 6.88 -18.32
CA ALA A 30 -1.52 5.70 -17.92
C ALA A 30 -2.16 5.03 -16.70
N VAL A 31 -2.55 5.80 -15.69
CA VAL A 31 -3.24 5.31 -14.49
C VAL A 31 -4.59 4.68 -14.85
N VAL A 32 -5.37 5.34 -15.72
CA VAL A 32 -6.63 4.78 -16.25
C VAL A 32 -6.39 3.42 -16.91
N LYS A 33 -5.35 3.30 -17.75
CA LYS A 33 -5.00 2.05 -18.43
C LYS A 33 -4.57 0.96 -17.45
N TRP A 34 -3.89 1.32 -16.37
CA TRP A 34 -3.50 0.37 -15.32
C TRP A 34 -4.73 -0.16 -14.57
N GLU A 35 -5.60 0.73 -14.09
CA GLU A 35 -6.79 0.35 -13.32
C GLU A 35 -7.78 -0.47 -14.14
N LYS A 36 -7.90 -0.18 -15.45
CA LYS A 36 -8.72 -0.97 -16.40
C LYS A 36 -8.32 -2.45 -16.47
N LYS A 37 -7.12 -2.84 -16.01
CA LYS A 37 -6.71 -4.25 -15.97
C LYS A 37 -7.38 -5.07 -14.86
N ARG A 38 -8.13 -4.46 -13.94
CA ARG A 38 -8.90 -5.16 -12.88
C ARG A 38 -8.02 -6.19 -12.14
N ASN A 39 -8.35 -7.47 -12.19
CA ASN A 39 -7.58 -8.53 -11.52
C ASN A 39 -6.32 -8.97 -12.29
N SER A 40 -6.12 -8.49 -13.52
CA SER A 40 -4.92 -8.78 -14.30
C SER A 40 -3.78 -7.83 -13.93
N VAL A 41 -2.54 -8.32 -14.11
CA VAL A 41 -1.33 -7.52 -13.87
C VAL A 41 -1.34 -6.27 -14.76
N ALA A 42 -1.17 -5.10 -14.14
CA ALA A 42 -1.03 -3.85 -14.86
C ALA A 42 0.35 -3.76 -15.52
N LYS A 43 0.38 -3.23 -16.75
CA LYS A 43 1.64 -2.95 -17.46
C LYS A 43 2.26 -1.65 -16.92
N ILE A 44 2.90 -1.76 -15.75
CA ILE A 44 3.72 -0.72 -15.12
C ILE A 44 5.18 -1.06 -15.37
N ASN A 45 6.02 -0.06 -15.66
CA ASN A 45 7.46 -0.26 -15.71
C ASN A 45 8.02 -0.60 -14.30
N LEU A 46 9.21 -1.22 -14.24
CA LEU A 46 9.77 -1.69 -12.97
C LEU A 46 10.06 -0.55 -11.98
N THR A 47 10.58 0.58 -12.46
CA THR A 47 10.94 1.74 -11.65
C THR A 47 9.72 2.30 -10.91
N THR A 48 8.67 2.64 -11.64
CA THR A 48 7.40 3.12 -11.08
C THR A 48 6.76 2.08 -10.16
N GLN A 49 6.90 0.79 -10.47
CA GLN A 49 6.36 -0.26 -9.59
C GLN A 49 7.13 -0.38 -8.27
N ARG A 50 8.44 -0.10 -8.26
CA ARG A 50 9.27 -0.06 -7.05
C ARG A 50 8.95 1.20 -6.24
N ASP A 51 8.90 2.35 -6.90
CA ASP A 51 8.58 3.63 -6.28
C ASP A 51 7.22 3.60 -5.58
N LEU A 52 6.17 3.12 -6.27
CA LEU A 52 4.84 2.93 -5.67
C LEU A 52 4.87 2.07 -4.41
N ARG A 53 5.67 0.99 -4.38
CA ARG A 53 5.79 0.13 -3.20
C ARG A 53 6.52 0.81 -2.05
N LEU A 54 7.61 1.53 -2.35
CA LEU A 54 8.35 2.28 -1.32
C LEU A 54 7.48 3.37 -0.72
N TRP A 55 6.74 4.09 -1.57
CA TRP A 55 5.82 5.12 -1.13
C TRP A 55 4.67 4.54 -0.28
N MET A 56 4.11 3.39 -0.68
CA MET A 56 3.09 2.70 0.13
C MET A 56 3.63 2.28 1.50
N LEU A 57 4.87 1.77 1.56
CA LEU A 57 5.52 1.44 2.83
C LEU A 57 5.71 2.69 3.70
N ASP A 58 6.15 3.80 3.12
CA ASP A 58 6.27 5.08 3.83
C ASP A 58 4.94 5.49 4.45
N GLN A 59 3.86 5.53 3.64
CA GLN A 59 2.54 5.90 4.14
C GLN A 59 2.01 4.98 5.24
N LEU A 60 2.24 3.67 5.15
CA LEU A 60 1.84 2.74 6.20
C LEU A 60 2.64 2.98 7.49
N LEU A 61 3.94 3.25 7.38
CA LEU A 61 4.80 3.51 8.53
C LEU A 61 4.55 4.89 9.17
N THR A 62 4.03 5.87 8.42
CA THR A 62 3.75 7.20 8.94
C THR A 62 2.32 7.38 9.45
N ARG A 63 1.33 6.73 8.82
CA ARG A 63 -0.09 6.91 9.15
C ARG A 63 -0.58 5.99 10.27
N ASP A 64 0.13 4.90 10.56
CA ASP A 64 -0.30 3.89 11.52
C ASP A 64 0.86 3.54 12.48
N GLU A 65 0.84 4.14 13.67
CA GLU A 65 1.87 3.97 14.69
C GLU A 65 1.94 2.53 15.19
N ASP A 66 0.80 1.86 15.27
CA ASP A 66 0.68 0.48 15.74
C ASP A 66 1.22 -0.49 14.70
N PHE A 67 0.86 -0.31 13.43
CA PHE A 67 1.50 -1.02 12.32
C PHE A 67 3.01 -0.79 12.31
N ARG A 68 3.46 0.46 12.49
CA ARG A 68 4.91 0.78 12.53
C ARG A 68 5.62 0.06 13.68
N LYS A 69 5.01 0.02 14.87
CA LYS A 69 5.53 -0.73 16.03
C LYS A 69 5.57 -2.23 15.73
N ALA A 70 4.47 -2.79 15.23
CA ALA A 70 4.34 -4.19 14.85
C ALA A 70 5.38 -4.60 13.79
N PHE A 71 5.50 -3.82 12.72
CA PHE A 71 6.45 -4.04 11.64
C PHE A 71 7.88 -4.06 12.14
N LYS A 72 8.28 -3.08 12.97
CA LYS A 72 9.61 -3.03 13.60
C LYS A 72 9.87 -4.24 14.47
N ILE A 73 8.89 -4.68 15.27
CA ILE A 73 9.02 -5.86 16.11
C ILE A 73 9.22 -7.09 15.23
N VAL A 74 8.30 -7.38 14.30
CA VAL A 74 8.33 -8.59 13.45
C VAL A 74 9.58 -8.65 12.57
N HIS A 75 10.01 -7.53 11.98
CA HIS A 75 11.16 -7.53 11.07
C HIS A 75 12.52 -7.36 11.77
N LYS A 76 12.58 -6.85 13.01
CA LYS A 76 13.83 -6.75 13.78
C LYS A 76 14.03 -7.90 14.76
N THR A 77 12.98 -8.64 15.13
CA THR A 77 13.14 -9.89 15.87
C THR A 77 13.37 -11.03 14.89
N LYS A 78 14.28 -11.96 15.24
CA LYS A 78 14.40 -13.22 14.50
C LYS A 78 13.06 -13.94 14.64
N TYR A 79 12.42 -14.29 13.53
CA TYR A 79 11.09 -14.95 13.49
C TYR A 79 10.92 -16.16 14.43
N ALA A 80 12.03 -16.76 14.89
CA ALA A 80 12.06 -17.87 15.84
C ALA A 80 11.85 -17.48 17.32
N THR A 81 11.90 -16.19 17.67
CA THR A 81 11.74 -15.74 19.06
C THR A 81 10.27 -15.56 19.39
N LYS A 82 9.78 -16.28 20.40
CA LYS A 82 8.38 -16.20 20.86
C LYS A 82 8.09 -14.78 21.37
N ILE A 83 7.28 -14.02 20.64
CA ILE A 83 6.90 -12.66 20.99
C ILE A 83 5.64 -12.71 21.86
N SER A 84 5.61 -11.93 22.95
CA SER A 84 4.39 -11.72 23.75
C SER A 84 3.27 -11.15 22.87
N LEU A 85 2.04 -11.64 23.05
CA LEU A 85 0.87 -11.17 22.32
C LEU A 85 0.75 -9.64 22.41
N ILE A 86 0.88 -8.97 21.28
CA ILE A 86 0.65 -7.53 21.18
C ILE A 86 -0.86 -7.36 21.07
N LYS A 87 -1.46 -6.72 22.08
CA LYS A 87 -2.86 -6.28 21.98
C LYS A 87 -2.88 -5.01 21.14
N PHE A 88 -3.47 -5.09 19.97
CA PHE A 88 -3.80 -3.92 19.16
C PHE A 88 -5.23 -3.52 19.50
N ASP A 89 -5.44 -2.23 19.75
CA ASP A 89 -6.80 -1.69 19.88
C ASP A 89 -7.28 -1.39 18.46
N VAL A 90 -7.65 -2.45 17.74
CA VAL A 90 -8.07 -2.34 16.34
C VAL A 90 -9.46 -1.71 16.31
N PRO A 91 -9.64 -0.55 15.66
CA PRO A 91 -10.95 0.02 15.44
C PRO A 91 -11.88 -1.01 14.77
N ILE A 92 -13.06 -1.23 15.35
CA ILE A 92 -14.02 -2.28 14.93
C ILE A 92 -14.41 -2.15 13.45
N ASP A 93 -14.33 -0.95 12.88
CA ASP A 93 -14.63 -0.64 11.48
C ASP A 93 -13.59 -1.17 10.47
N LEU A 94 -12.40 -1.57 10.92
CA LEU A 94 -11.40 -2.26 10.09
C LEU A 94 -11.53 -3.79 10.11
N VAL A 95 -12.35 -4.33 11.02
CA VAL A 95 -12.72 -5.75 11.05
C VAL A 95 -13.95 -5.93 10.17
N ALA A 96 -13.75 -5.98 8.86
CA ALA A 96 -14.82 -6.37 7.95
C ALA A 96 -15.25 -7.81 8.26
N VAL A 97 -16.57 -7.98 8.45
CA VAL A 97 -17.31 -9.23 8.68
C VAL A 97 -16.91 -10.34 7.71
#